data_AF-A0A183E4U1-F1
#
_entry.id   AF-A0A183E4U1-F1
#
_cell.length_a   1.000
_cell.length_b   1.000
_cell.length_c   1.000
_cell.angle_alpha   90.00
_cell.angle_beta   90.00
_cell.angle_gamma   90.00
#
_symmetry.space_group_name_H-M   'P 1'
#
loop_
_entity.id
_entity.type
_entity.pdbx_description
1 polymer ?
#
loop_
_entity_poly.entity_id
_entity_poly.type
_entity_poly.pdbx_seq_one_letter_code
_entity_poly.pdbx_strand_id
1 'polypeptide(L)'
;MLDKFQTIAGNIVTATPLSDLNPIWMASGASVLVNSETRGERCVSIDDKFFISYRKTVICPDEVICGIWIPFTKKDEQFMAYKQSQRREDDITIVSGAFAARIDAVNRKISDIRMAFSGVAPLTKMATQTQQKLSGRIWNKELLHDARVELREEFQLAAGVPGGMERYRQALVLSLFTKFFIHISQKLQPSMKNEGILTCTGDAGEELRATQIHQAVPYAQAVADPVGRPVMHQSGVKHTTGEAAYCDDYCPKGLLFSIPWKTGCLHADPQSSLKIGAH
;
A
#
# COMPACT_ATOMS: atom_id res chain seq x y z
N MET A 1 1.63 5.20 14.05
CA MET A 1 1.96 6.57 14.54
C MET A 1 1.93 7.59 13.41
N LEU A 2 2.35 7.21 12.20
CA LEU A 2 2.35 8.08 11.02
C LEU A 2 0.96 8.59 10.60
N ASP A 3 -0.09 7.77 10.75
CA ASP A 3 -1.46 8.12 10.32
C ASP A 3 -2.03 9.39 10.97
N LYS A 4 -1.48 9.81 12.13
CA LYS A 4 -1.94 11.01 12.85
C LYS A 4 -1.50 12.33 12.20
N PHE A 5 -0.45 12.31 11.38
CA PHE A 5 0.14 13.51 10.80
C PHE A 5 0.06 13.55 9.27
N GLN A 6 -0.36 12.46 8.64
CA GLN A 6 -0.52 12.40 7.18
C GLN A 6 -1.83 13.04 6.75
N THR A 7 -1.79 13.78 5.65
CA THR A 7 -2.99 14.36 5.03
C THR A 7 -3.35 13.59 3.76
N ILE A 8 -4.65 13.44 3.49
CA ILE A 8 -5.14 12.77 2.28
C ILE A 8 -4.70 13.54 1.02
N ALA A 9 -4.82 14.87 1.06
CA ALA A 9 -4.33 15.73 -0.01
C ALA A 9 -2.82 15.54 -0.25
N GLY A 10 -2.03 15.48 0.83
CA GLY A 10 -0.60 15.20 0.77
C GLY A 10 -0.27 13.87 0.10
N ASN A 11 -1.03 12.81 0.41
CA ASN A 11 -0.89 11.51 -0.23
C ASN A 11 -1.16 11.59 -1.75
N ILE A 12 -2.22 12.27 -2.16
CA ILE A 12 -2.58 12.46 -3.58
C ILE A 12 -1.50 13.23 -4.32
N VAL A 13 -1.09 14.41 -3.83
CA VAL A 13 -0.10 15.27 -4.54
C VAL A 13 1.31 14.69 -4.50
N THR A 14 1.65 13.87 -3.50
CA THR A 14 2.93 13.15 -3.48
C THR A 14 3.06 12.22 -4.70
N ALA A 15 1.93 11.74 -5.23
CA ALA A 15 1.85 10.97 -6.47
C ALA A 15 2.88 9.83 -6.53
N THR A 16 3.06 9.14 -5.40
CA THR A 16 4.01 8.02 -5.32
C THR A 16 3.48 6.83 -6.12
N PRO A 17 4.30 6.16 -6.95
CA PRO A 17 3.86 5.00 -7.73
C PRO A 17 3.50 3.79 -6.85
N LEU A 18 3.85 3.84 -5.56
CA LEU A 18 3.59 2.80 -4.57
C LEU A 18 2.44 3.19 -3.62
N SER A 19 1.61 4.17 -4.01
CA SER A 19 0.51 4.63 -3.18
C SER A 19 -0.58 3.56 -3.05
N ASP A 20 -1.08 3.39 -1.83
CA ASP A 20 -2.24 2.56 -1.53
C ASP A 20 -3.58 3.22 -1.89
N LEU A 21 -3.69 4.55 -1.70
CA LEU A 21 -4.95 5.26 -1.89
C LEU A 21 -5.19 5.73 -3.33
N ASN A 22 -4.15 6.10 -4.08
CA ASN A 22 -4.31 6.52 -5.48
C ASN A 22 -5.09 5.54 -6.38
N PRO A 23 -4.85 4.21 -6.33
CA PRO A 23 -5.71 3.27 -7.04
C PRO A 23 -7.18 3.37 -6.64
N ILE A 24 -7.45 3.56 -5.34
CA ILE A 24 -8.80 3.67 -4.79
C ILE A 24 -9.50 4.91 -5.33
N TRP A 25 -8.82 6.05 -5.33
CA TRP A 25 -9.35 7.30 -5.89
C TRP A 25 -9.68 7.16 -7.38
N MET A 26 -8.78 6.53 -8.15
CA MET A 26 -8.99 6.29 -9.58
C MET A 26 -10.15 5.34 -9.86
N ALA A 27 -10.19 4.19 -9.19
CA ALA A 27 -11.22 3.19 -9.41
C ALA A 27 -12.60 3.66 -8.91
N SER A 28 -12.66 4.46 -7.85
CA SER A 28 -13.93 5.01 -7.34
C SER A 28 -14.47 6.14 -8.20
N GLY A 29 -13.62 6.77 -9.03
CA GLY A 29 -13.98 7.98 -9.79
C GLY A 29 -14.13 9.18 -8.88
N ALA A 30 -13.28 9.26 -7.86
CA ALA A 30 -13.19 10.42 -7.01
C ALA A 30 -12.69 11.63 -7.80
N SER A 31 -12.98 12.82 -7.28
CA SER A 31 -12.48 14.08 -7.83
C SER A 31 -11.97 14.98 -6.72
N VAL A 32 -11.08 15.90 -7.05
CA VAL A 32 -10.56 16.91 -6.12
C VAL A 32 -11.09 18.27 -6.49
N LEU A 33 -11.52 19.01 -5.48
CA LEU A 33 -11.76 20.44 -5.59
C LEU A 33 -10.42 21.14 -5.40
N VAL A 34 -9.96 21.85 -6.43
CA VAL A 34 -8.76 22.67 -6.37
C VAL A 34 -9.12 24.15 -6.49
N ASN A 35 -8.40 24.99 -5.78
CA ASN A 35 -8.57 26.43 -5.81
C ASN A 35 -7.23 27.11 -6.12
N SER A 36 -7.26 28.09 -7.00
CA SER A 36 -6.18 29.05 -7.24
C SER A 36 -6.70 30.45 -6.90
N GLU A 37 -5.87 31.26 -6.25
CA GLU A 37 -6.22 32.64 -5.94
C GLU A 37 -6.58 33.45 -7.21
N THR A 38 -5.91 33.18 -8.33
CA THR A 38 -6.08 33.96 -9.57
C THR A 38 -7.11 33.36 -10.54
N ARG A 39 -7.30 32.04 -10.51
CA ARG A 39 -8.16 31.31 -11.46
C ARG A 39 -9.46 30.79 -10.85
N GLY A 40 -9.61 30.88 -9.53
CA GLY A 40 -10.77 30.39 -8.81
C GLY A 40 -10.79 28.87 -8.65
N GLU A 41 -11.98 28.33 -8.37
CA GLU A 41 -12.19 26.93 -8.08
C GLU A 41 -12.49 26.09 -9.32
N ARG A 42 -11.96 24.87 -9.37
CA ARG A 42 -12.35 23.86 -10.35
C ARG A 42 -12.33 22.45 -9.75
N CYS A 43 -13.16 21.58 -10.30
CA CYS A 43 -13.17 20.16 -9.95
C CYS A 43 -12.34 19.37 -10.97
N VAL A 44 -11.49 18.47 -10.49
CA VAL A 44 -10.62 17.63 -11.32
C VAL A 44 -10.81 16.16 -10.96
N SER A 45 -11.24 15.35 -11.94
CA SER A 45 -11.35 13.90 -11.76
C SER A 45 -9.98 13.26 -11.53
N ILE A 46 -9.91 12.34 -10.57
CA ILE A 46 -8.72 11.50 -10.39
C ILE A 46 -8.88 10.30 -11.33
N ASP A 47 -8.53 10.47 -12.60
CA ASP A 47 -8.63 9.44 -13.64
C ASP A 47 -7.24 9.08 -14.21
N ASP A 48 -7.20 8.41 -15.36
CA ASP A 48 -5.96 7.99 -16.05
C ASP A 48 -5.04 9.15 -16.45
N LYS A 49 -5.54 10.39 -16.45
CA LYS A 49 -4.78 11.60 -16.82
C LYS A 49 -4.32 12.40 -15.60
N PHE A 50 -4.84 12.11 -14.41
CA PHE A 50 -4.54 12.88 -13.21
C PHE A 50 -3.06 12.84 -12.81
N PHE A 51 -2.44 11.66 -12.90
CA PHE A 51 -1.00 11.47 -12.67
C PHE A 51 -0.25 11.54 -14.01
N ILE A 52 0.52 12.61 -14.21
CA ILE A 52 1.12 12.92 -15.53
C ILE A 52 2.52 12.36 -15.72
N SER A 53 3.30 12.27 -14.63
CA SER A 53 4.68 11.76 -14.63
C SER A 53 5.14 11.52 -13.19
N TYR A 54 6.33 10.92 -13.01
CA TYR A 54 6.79 10.45 -11.71
C TYR A 54 6.71 11.56 -10.65
N ARG A 55 5.88 11.34 -9.61
CA ARG A 55 5.60 12.31 -8.54
C ARG A 55 5.04 13.66 -9.03
N LYS A 56 4.27 13.67 -10.11
CA LYS A 56 3.58 14.86 -10.63
C LYS A 56 2.11 14.59 -10.93
N THR A 57 1.27 15.56 -10.61
CA THR A 57 -0.16 15.56 -10.90
C THR A 57 -0.50 16.67 -11.90
N VAL A 58 -1.75 16.70 -12.36
CA VAL A 58 -2.33 17.79 -13.18
C VAL A 58 -2.59 19.09 -12.39
N ILE A 59 -2.40 19.08 -11.07
CA ILE A 59 -2.61 20.26 -10.22
C ILE A 59 -1.49 21.25 -10.49
N CYS A 60 -1.86 22.50 -10.77
CA CYS A 60 -0.91 23.54 -11.10
C CYS A 60 -0.16 24.05 -9.86
N PRO A 61 1.04 24.65 -10.04
CA PRO A 61 1.82 25.19 -8.91
C PRO A 61 1.11 26.26 -8.08
N ASP A 62 0.14 26.97 -8.65
CA ASP A 62 -0.69 28.00 -8.01
C ASP A 62 -2.02 27.45 -7.45
N GLU A 63 -2.23 26.13 -7.49
CA GLU A 63 -3.45 25.47 -7.00
C GLU A 63 -3.21 24.70 -5.70
N VAL A 64 -4.22 24.68 -4.84
CA VAL A 64 -4.27 23.84 -3.64
C VAL A 64 -5.52 22.96 -3.62
N ILE A 65 -5.39 21.72 -3.16
CA ILE A 65 -6.55 20.84 -2.94
C ILE A 65 -7.31 21.33 -1.70
N CYS A 66 -8.56 21.73 -1.91
CA CYS A 66 -9.46 22.21 -0.85
C CYS A 66 -10.41 21.11 -0.37
N GLY A 67 -10.68 20.10 -1.20
CA GLY A 67 -11.58 19.01 -0.85
C GLY A 67 -11.46 17.82 -1.80
N ILE A 68 -11.99 16.68 -1.35
CA ILE A 68 -12.03 15.45 -2.14
C ILE A 68 -13.48 14.99 -2.17
N TRP A 69 -14.02 14.81 -3.36
CA TRP A 69 -15.34 14.27 -3.58
C TRP A 69 -15.26 12.77 -3.87
N ILE A 70 -15.77 11.97 -2.94
CA ILE A 70 -15.82 10.51 -3.05
C ILE A 70 -17.27 10.13 -3.37
N PRO A 71 -17.55 9.54 -4.54
CA PRO A 71 -18.91 9.16 -4.89
C PRO A 71 -19.39 7.98 -4.05
N PHE A 72 -20.67 8.00 -3.64
CA PHE A 72 -21.32 6.82 -3.10
C PHE A 72 -21.44 5.73 -4.17
N THR A 73 -21.35 4.48 -3.74
CA THR A 73 -21.56 3.32 -4.63
C THR A 73 -23.01 3.26 -5.10
N LYS A 74 -23.21 2.88 -6.36
CA LYS A 74 -24.55 2.67 -6.94
C LYS A 74 -25.12 1.30 -6.54
N LYS A 75 -26.45 1.11 -6.71
CA LYS A 75 -27.22 -0.07 -6.28
C LYS A 75 -26.67 -1.43 -6.77
N ASP A 76 -25.91 -1.46 -7.87
CA ASP A 76 -25.32 -2.68 -8.45
C ASP A 76 -23.80 -2.58 -8.65
N GLU A 77 -23.16 -1.63 -7.97
CA GLU A 77 -21.72 -1.41 -8.05
C GLU A 77 -21.01 -2.09 -6.88
N GLN A 78 -20.01 -2.91 -7.20
CA GLN A 78 -19.12 -3.52 -6.21
C GLN A 78 -17.75 -2.85 -6.30
N PHE A 79 -17.17 -2.55 -5.14
CA PHE A 79 -15.84 -1.96 -5.03
C PHE A 79 -14.97 -2.82 -4.12
N MET A 80 -13.75 -3.13 -4.55
CA MET A 80 -12.75 -3.81 -3.72
C MET A 80 -11.36 -3.25 -4.00
N ALA A 81 -10.55 -3.16 -2.95
CA ALA A 81 -9.15 -2.82 -3.05
C ALA A 81 -8.31 -3.89 -2.34
N TYR A 82 -7.12 -4.15 -2.88
CA TYR A 82 -6.20 -5.13 -2.36
C TYR A 82 -4.78 -4.58 -2.38
N LYS A 83 -4.02 -4.90 -1.34
CA LYS A 83 -2.60 -4.56 -1.21
C LYS A 83 -1.79 -5.82 -0.97
N GLN A 84 -0.63 -5.91 -1.62
CA GLN A 84 0.40 -6.87 -1.28
C GLN A 84 1.70 -6.15 -0.92
N SER A 85 2.28 -6.55 0.21
CA SER A 85 3.55 -6.08 0.76
C SER A 85 4.32 -7.26 1.38
N GLN A 86 5.56 -7.07 1.85
CA GLN A 86 6.31 -8.14 2.53
C GLN A 86 5.76 -8.45 3.92
N ARG A 87 5.24 -7.42 4.60
CA ARG A 87 4.52 -7.52 5.87
C ARG A 87 3.12 -6.95 5.72
N ARG A 88 2.18 -7.44 6.52
CA ARG A 88 0.78 -7.02 6.44
C ARG A 88 0.58 -5.56 6.83
N GLU A 89 1.26 -5.13 7.89
CA GLU A 89 1.15 -3.80 8.49
C GLU A 89 2.46 -3.04 8.33
N ASP A 90 2.36 -1.71 8.26
CA ASP A 90 3.49 -0.75 8.20
C ASP A 90 4.57 -1.12 7.17
N ASP A 91 4.14 -1.44 5.95
CA ASP A 91 5.05 -1.82 4.87
C ASP A 91 4.70 -1.15 3.54
N ILE A 92 5.75 -0.96 2.74
CA ILE A 92 5.66 -0.38 1.41
C ILE A 92 5.04 -1.40 0.47
N THR A 93 4.15 -0.91 -0.38
CA THR A 93 3.40 -1.71 -1.33
C THR A 93 4.29 -2.27 -2.43
N ILE A 94 4.17 -3.58 -2.68
CA ILE A 94 4.73 -4.25 -3.84
C ILE A 94 3.81 -4.03 -5.04
N VAL A 95 2.54 -4.41 -4.90
CA VAL A 95 1.46 -4.10 -5.85
C VAL A 95 0.18 -3.82 -5.05
N SER A 96 -0.54 -2.78 -5.43
CA SER A 96 -1.90 -2.51 -4.95
C SER A 96 -2.82 -2.37 -6.15
N GLY A 97 -4.04 -2.87 -6.02
CA GLY A 97 -5.06 -2.83 -7.06
C GLY A 97 -6.41 -2.49 -6.47
N ALA A 98 -7.13 -1.56 -7.11
CA ALA A 98 -8.50 -1.22 -6.75
C ALA A 98 -9.41 -1.40 -7.96
N PHE A 99 -10.61 -1.89 -7.70
CA PHE A 99 -11.55 -2.37 -8.70
C PHE A 99 -12.96 -1.90 -8.34
N ALA A 100 -13.65 -1.32 -9.33
CA ALA A 100 -15.06 -1.02 -9.27
C ALA A 100 -15.75 -1.67 -10.48
N ALA A 101 -16.86 -2.37 -10.29
CA ALA A 101 -17.62 -2.91 -11.40
C ALA A 101 -19.12 -2.84 -11.11
N ARG A 102 -19.89 -2.43 -12.13
CA ARG A 102 -21.35 -2.45 -12.12
C ARG A 102 -21.85 -3.50 -13.08
N ILE A 103 -22.47 -4.54 -12.54
CA ILE A 103 -22.89 -5.72 -13.30
C ILE A 103 -24.40 -5.87 -13.16
N ASP A 104 -25.07 -6.05 -14.29
CA ASP A 104 -26.49 -6.33 -14.34
C ASP A 104 -26.77 -7.70 -13.71
N ALA A 105 -27.61 -7.74 -12.68
CA ALA A 105 -27.87 -8.96 -11.92
C ALA A 105 -28.57 -10.06 -12.75
N VAL A 106 -29.29 -9.70 -13.81
CA VAL A 106 -30.09 -10.63 -14.61
C VAL A 106 -29.25 -11.26 -15.71
N ASN A 107 -28.64 -10.43 -16.56
CA ASN A 107 -27.89 -10.90 -17.73
C ASN A 107 -26.37 -11.03 -17.47
N ARG A 108 -25.90 -10.61 -16.27
CA ARG A 108 -24.50 -10.63 -15.84
C ARG A 108 -23.56 -9.83 -16.74
N LYS A 109 -24.09 -8.87 -17.51
CA LYS A 109 -23.26 -8.00 -18.35
C LYS A 109 -22.62 -6.89 -17.51
N ILE A 110 -21.36 -6.62 -17.81
CA ILE A 110 -20.61 -5.51 -17.26
C ILE A 110 -21.11 -4.22 -17.91
N SER A 111 -21.77 -3.37 -17.14
CA SER A 111 -22.18 -2.04 -17.61
C SER A 111 -21.06 -0.99 -17.45
N ASP A 112 -20.15 -1.22 -16.50
CA ASP A 112 -19.05 -0.33 -16.17
C ASP A 112 -18.01 -1.11 -15.36
N ILE A 113 -16.73 -0.89 -15.65
CA ILE A 113 -15.61 -1.50 -14.92
C ILE A 113 -14.43 -0.54 -14.89
N ARG A 114 -13.89 -0.32 -13.71
CA ARG A 114 -12.74 0.54 -13.43
C ARG A 114 -11.75 -0.23 -12.60
N MET A 115 -10.48 -0.17 -12.99
CA MET A 115 -9.39 -0.92 -12.39
C MET A 115 -8.14 -0.07 -12.42
N ALA A 116 -7.52 0.15 -11.27
CA ALA A 116 -6.30 0.92 -11.13
C ALA A 116 -5.27 0.16 -10.32
N PHE A 117 -3.99 0.34 -10.66
CA PHE A 117 -2.88 -0.37 -10.05
C PHE A 117 -1.72 0.57 -9.69
N SER A 118 -1.09 0.29 -8.55
CA SER A 118 0.18 0.88 -8.11
C SER A 118 1.26 -0.23 -8.05
N GLY A 119 2.53 0.15 -8.13
CA GLY A 119 3.67 -0.77 -8.03
C GLY A 119 4.05 -1.47 -9.34
N VAL A 120 3.33 -1.20 -10.43
CA VAL A 120 3.51 -1.88 -11.73
C VAL A 120 3.82 -0.92 -12.89
N ALA A 121 3.99 0.36 -12.57
CA ALA A 121 4.41 1.40 -13.50
C ALA A 121 5.10 2.53 -12.72
N PRO A 122 5.77 3.48 -13.39
CA PRO A 122 6.29 4.70 -12.76
C PRO A 122 5.21 5.64 -12.20
N LEU A 123 3.92 5.29 -12.31
CA LEU A 123 2.74 6.02 -11.84
C LEU A 123 1.70 5.00 -11.36
N THR A 124 0.74 5.47 -10.56
CA THR A 124 -0.53 4.74 -10.45
C THR A 124 -1.25 4.81 -11.79
N LYS A 125 -1.62 3.66 -12.35
CA LYS A 125 -2.14 3.54 -13.73
C LYS A 125 -3.46 2.79 -13.74
N MET A 126 -4.43 3.31 -14.50
CA MET A 126 -5.66 2.59 -14.82
C MET A 126 -5.44 1.60 -15.96
N ALA A 127 -6.09 0.44 -15.88
CA ALA A 127 -6.10 -0.58 -16.92
C ALA A 127 -7.11 -0.25 -18.03
N THR A 128 -6.98 0.91 -18.67
CA THR A 128 -8.00 1.46 -19.58
C THR A 128 -8.23 0.58 -20.80
N GLN A 129 -7.17 -0.06 -21.34
CA GLN A 129 -7.30 -0.94 -22.50
C GLN A 129 -8.09 -2.20 -22.13
N THR A 130 -7.77 -2.80 -20.99
CA THR A 130 -8.51 -3.94 -20.47
C THR A 130 -9.97 -3.57 -20.18
N GLN A 131 -10.21 -2.45 -19.50
CA GLN A 131 -11.57 -1.99 -19.17
C GLN A 131 -12.47 -1.89 -20.40
N GLN A 132 -11.96 -1.29 -21.49
CA GLN A 132 -12.69 -1.15 -22.76
C GLN A 132 -13.07 -2.50 -23.36
N LYS A 133 -12.15 -3.48 -23.34
CA LYS A 133 -12.39 -4.83 -23.88
C LYS A 133 -13.33 -5.68 -23.03
N LEU A 134 -13.41 -5.41 -21.72
CA LEU A 134 -14.31 -6.13 -20.82
C LEU A 134 -15.71 -5.52 -20.77
N SER A 135 -15.87 -4.24 -21.09
CA SER A 135 -17.18 -3.56 -21.07
C SER A 135 -18.19 -4.27 -21.98
N GLY A 136 -19.43 -4.42 -21.49
CA GLY A 136 -20.52 -5.10 -22.20
C GLY A 136 -20.47 -6.63 -22.20
N ARG A 137 -19.37 -7.24 -21.75
CA ARG A 137 -19.21 -8.70 -21.69
C ARG A 137 -19.90 -9.31 -20.47
N ILE A 138 -20.15 -10.62 -20.54
CA ILE A 138 -20.78 -11.40 -19.48
C ILE A 138 -19.74 -11.79 -18.42
N TRP A 139 -20.09 -11.69 -17.14
CA TRP A 139 -19.25 -12.10 -16.01
C TRP A 139 -19.18 -13.63 -15.86
N ASN A 140 -18.27 -14.25 -16.60
CA ASN A 140 -18.08 -15.70 -16.67
C ASN A 140 -16.59 -16.10 -16.73
N LYS A 141 -16.31 -17.40 -16.86
CA LYS A 141 -14.93 -17.92 -16.86
C LYS A 141 -14.13 -17.47 -18.10
N GLU A 142 -14.81 -17.32 -19.24
CA GLU A 142 -14.21 -16.81 -20.47
C GLU A 142 -13.72 -15.37 -20.28
N LEU A 143 -14.53 -14.51 -19.64
CA LEU A 143 -14.12 -13.15 -19.27
C LEU A 143 -12.85 -13.15 -18.40
N LEU A 144 -12.78 -14.02 -17.38
CA LEU A 144 -11.60 -14.10 -16.52
C LEU A 144 -10.34 -14.49 -17.30
N HIS A 145 -10.45 -15.43 -18.25
CA HIS A 145 -9.33 -15.81 -19.10
C HIS A 145 -8.85 -14.61 -19.93
N ASP A 146 -9.76 -13.96 -20.64
CA ASP A 146 -9.43 -12.86 -21.53
C ASP A 146 -8.90 -11.64 -20.76
N ALA A 147 -9.51 -11.30 -19.62
CA ALA A 147 -9.03 -10.24 -18.74
C ALA A 147 -7.59 -10.47 -18.29
N ARG A 148 -7.20 -11.73 -18.02
CA ARG A 148 -5.82 -12.06 -17.64
C ARG A 148 -4.83 -11.90 -18.79
N VAL A 149 -5.25 -12.20 -20.01
CA VAL A 149 -4.43 -11.96 -21.21
C VAL A 149 -4.23 -10.45 -21.40
N GLU A 150 -5.32 -9.68 -21.36
CA GLU A 150 -5.27 -8.23 -21.54
C GLU A 150 -4.45 -7.51 -20.45
N LEU A 151 -4.66 -7.86 -19.18
CA LEU A 151 -3.87 -7.29 -18.07
C LEU A 151 -2.38 -7.62 -18.18
N ARG A 152 -2.03 -8.81 -18.70
CA ARG A 152 -0.64 -9.21 -18.87
C ARG A 152 0.08 -8.36 -19.90
N GLU A 153 -0.59 -8.09 -21.02
CA GLU A 153 -0.07 -7.23 -22.09
C GLU A 153 0.00 -5.76 -21.64
N GLU A 154 -1.05 -5.26 -20.97
CA GLU A 154 -1.15 -3.85 -20.55
C GLU A 154 -0.16 -3.45 -19.43
N PHE A 155 0.21 -4.41 -18.57
CA PHE A 155 1.15 -4.23 -17.47
C PHE A 155 2.40 -5.11 -17.63
N GLN A 156 2.97 -5.13 -18.84
CA GLN A 156 4.23 -5.80 -19.08
C GLN A 156 5.38 -5.09 -18.35
N LEU A 157 6.14 -5.86 -17.55
CA LEU A 157 7.31 -5.38 -16.83
C LEU A 157 8.58 -5.95 -17.47
N ALA A 158 9.48 -5.06 -17.91
CA ALA A 158 10.77 -5.46 -18.45
C ALA A 158 11.68 -6.05 -17.36
N ALA A 159 12.60 -6.93 -17.76
CA ALA A 159 13.64 -7.43 -16.85
C ALA A 159 14.48 -6.26 -16.32
N GLY A 160 14.77 -6.25 -15.02
CA GLY A 160 15.57 -5.19 -14.39
C GLY A 160 14.81 -3.90 -14.09
N VAL A 161 13.48 -3.89 -14.21
CA VAL A 161 12.64 -2.77 -13.76
C VAL A 161 12.95 -2.38 -12.30
N PRO A 162 12.96 -1.08 -11.94
CA PRO A 162 13.18 -0.65 -10.56
C PRO A 162 12.27 -1.38 -9.56
N GLY A 163 12.85 -1.80 -8.44
CA GLY A 163 12.19 -2.64 -7.43
C GLY A 163 12.21 -4.15 -7.71
N GLY A 164 12.65 -4.59 -8.90
CA GLY A 164 12.77 -6.00 -9.27
C GLY A 164 11.43 -6.75 -9.25
N MET A 165 11.47 -8.05 -8.98
CA MET A 165 10.28 -8.89 -8.80
C MET A 165 9.27 -8.84 -9.97
N GLU A 166 9.72 -8.62 -11.20
CA GLU A 166 8.85 -8.35 -12.37
C GLU A 166 7.81 -9.46 -12.58
N ARG A 167 8.23 -10.73 -12.51
CA ARG A 167 7.33 -11.88 -12.64
C ARG A 167 6.32 -11.96 -11.50
N TYR A 168 6.75 -11.67 -10.27
CA TYR A 168 5.89 -11.69 -9.09
C TYR A 168 4.87 -10.55 -9.14
N ARG A 169 5.30 -9.33 -9.46
CA ARG A 169 4.42 -8.17 -9.64
C ARG A 169 3.40 -8.40 -10.75
N GLN A 170 3.81 -8.98 -11.88
CA GLN A 170 2.90 -9.34 -12.96
C GLN A 170 1.88 -10.40 -12.50
N ALA A 171 2.32 -11.43 -11.77
CA ALA A 171 1.42 -12.43 -11.20
C ALA A 171 0.42 -11.83 -10.20
N LEU A 172 0.83 -10.82 -9.42
CA LEU A 172 -0.04 -10.11 -8.49
C LEU A 172 -1.15 -9.35 -9.23
N VAL A 173 -0.85 -8.62 -10.32
CA VAL A 173 -1.89 -7.93 -11.12
C VAL A 173 -3.01 -8.90 -11.50
N LEU A 174 -2.65 -10.07 -12.05
CA LEU A 174 -3.59 -11.10 -12.46
C LEU A 174 -4.34 -11.72 -11.26
N SER A 175 -3.65 -11.93 -10.15
CA SER A 175 -4.20 -12.55 -8.94
C SER A 175 -5.17 -11.62 -8.22
N LEU A 176 -4.88 -10.32 -8.13
CA LEU A 176 -5.75 -9.32 -7.52
C LEU A 176 -7.06 -9.18 -8.32
N PHE A 177 -6.97 -9.12 -9.66
CA PHE A 177 -8.18 -9.17 -10.49
C PHE A 177 -8.94 -10.49 -10.32
N THR A 178 -8.24 -11.62 -10.20
CA THR A 178 -8.89 -12.91 -9.95
C THR A 178 -9.64 -12.92 -8.62
N LYS A 179 -9.08 -12.34 -7.55
CA LYS A 179 -9.77 -12.17 -6.27
C LYS A 179 -11.04 -11.33 -6.43
N PHE A 180 -10.98 -10.22 -7.18
CA PHE A 180 -12.15 -9.41 -7.49
C PHE A 180 -13.21 -10.18 -8.29
N PHE A 181 -12.77 -10.92 -9.32
CA PHE A 181 -13.61 -11.78 -10.13
C PHE A 181 -14.41 -12.77 -9.28
N ILE A 182 -13.70 -13.45 -8.38
CA ILE A 182 -14.26 -14.41 -7.44
C ILE A 182 -15.26 -13.73 -6.49
N HIS A 183 -14.89 -12.58 -5.91
CA HIS A 183 -15.75 -11.82 -5.00
C HIS A 183 -17.11 -11.49 -5.64
N ILE A 184 -17.11 -10.97 -6.86
CA ILE A 184 -18.36 -10.65 -7.56
C ILE A 184 -19.11 -11.92 -7.96
N SER A 185 -18.41 -12.98 -8.38
CA SER A 185 -19.05 -14.26 -8.74
C SER A 185 -19.86 -14.82 -7.56
N GLN A 186 -19.36 -14.69 -6.33
CA GLN A 186 -20.10 -15.08 -5.12
C GLN A 186 -21.35 -14.22 -4.88
N LYS A 187 -21.26 -12.91 -5.12
CA LYS A 187 -22.40 -11.98 -4.99
C LYS A 187 -23.50 -12.30 -6.00
N LEU A 188 -23.12 -12.63 -7.24
CA LEU A 188 -24.06 -12.99 -8.32
C LEU A 188 -24.65 -14.39 -8.16
N GLN A 189 -23.91 -15.33 -7.54
CA GLN A 189 -24.37 -16.69 -7.29
C GLN A 189 -24.04 -17.15 -5.86
N PRO A 190 -24.82 -16.73 -4.84
CA PRO A 190 -24.55 -17.06 -3.44
C PRO A 190 -24.57 -18.56 -3.12
N SER A 191 -25.25 -19.37 -3.95
CA SER A 191 -25.30 -20.84 -3.80
C SER A 191 -24.00 -21.54 -4.18
N MET A 192 -23.06 -20.85 -4.83
CA MET A 192 -21.76 -21.40 -5.20
C MET A 192 -20.83 -21.47 -3.97
N LYS A 193 -21.00 -22.53 -3.15
CA LYS A 193 -20.05 -22.86 -2.08
C LYS A 193 -18.79 -23.46 -2.69
N ASN A 194 -17.68 -22.72 -2.64
CA ASN A 194 -16.37 -23.25 -3.02
C ASN A 194 -15.37 -22.88 -1.93
N GLU A 195 -14.80 -23.87 -1.25
CA GLU A 195 -13.91 -23.66 -0.10
C GLU A 195 -12.63 -22.90 -0.48
N GLY A 196 -12.14 -23.07 -1.72
CA GLY A 196 -10.97 -22.32 -2.22
C GLY A 196 -11.24 -20.83 -2.46
N ILE A 197 -12.51 -20.43 -2.55
CA ILE A 197 -12.92 -19.02 -2.73
C ILE A 197 -12.97 -18.29 -1.37
N LEU A 198 -13.37 -18.97 -0.29
CA LEU A 198 -13.44 -18.41 1.06
C LEU A 198 -12.05 -18.06 1.62
N THR A 199 -11.03 -18.88 1.37
CA THR A 199 -9.64 -18.60 1.78
C THR A 199 -8.99 -17.48 0.98
N CYS A 200 -9.46 -17.22 -0.24
CA CYS A 200 -8.96 -16.13 -1.09
C CYS A 200 -9.50 -14.75 -0.69
N THR A 201 -10.63 -14.70 0.02
CA THR A 201 -11.38 -13.48 0.36
C THR A 201 -11.36 -13.14 1.84
N GLY A 202 -11.03 -14.09 2.73
CA GLY A 202 -10.86 -13.85 4.16
C GLY A 202 -9.50 -13.24 4.49
N ASP A 203 -9.52 -12.18 5.28
CA ASP A 203 -8.33 -11.68 5.98
C ASP A 203 -8.06 -12.60 7.18
N ALA A 204 -6.84 -13.16 7.26
CA ALA A 204 -6.43 -13.98 8.41
C ALA A 204 -6.19 -13.09 9.64
N GLY A 205 -7.25 -12.68 10.35
CA GLY A 205 -7.11 -12.06 11.66
C GLY A 205 -6.75 -13.13 12.67
N GLU A 206 -5.46 -13.29 12.97
CA GLU A 206 -5.04 -14.16 14.07
C GLU A 206 -5.11 -13.39 15.39
N GLU A 207 -5.83 -13.94 16.35
CA GLU A 207 -5.76 -13.48 17.74
C GLU A 207 -4.42 -13.93 18.34
N LEU A 208 -3.61 -12.98 18.80
CA LEU A 208 -2.34 -13.30 19.45
C LEU A 208 -2.61 -13.99 20.79
N ARG A 209 -2.36 -15.30 20.85
CA ARG A 209 -2.45 -16.10 22.08
C ARG A 209 -1.05 -16.56 22.48
N ALA A 210 -0.63 -16.20 23.68
CA ALA A 210 0.66 -16.58 24.22
C ALA A 210 0.49 -17.33 25.55
N THR A 211 1.16 -18.48 25.68
CA THR A 211 1.19 -19.27 26.91
C THR A 211 2.63 -19.39 27.39
N GLN A 212 2.90 -19.00 28.64
CA GLN A 212 4.22 -19.18 29.26
C GLN A 212 4.12 -20.24 30.36
N ILE A 213 5.00 -21.24 30.32
CA ILE A 213 5.09 -22.31 31.32
C ILE A 213 6.53 -22.30 31.85
N HIS A 214 6.69 -22.23 33.17
CA HIS A 214 7.99 -22.28 33.81
C HIS A 214 7.94 -23.13 35.08
N GLN A 215 9.10 -23.62 35.52
CA GLN A 215 9.22 -24.34 36.78
C GLN A 215 9.15 -23.34 37.95
N ALA A 216 8.39 -23.68 38.98
CA ALA A 216 8.38 -22.92 40.23
C ALA A 216 9.60 -23.26 41.09
N VAL A 217 10.03 -22.29 41.90
CA VAL A 217 11.08 -22.51 42.92
C VAL A 217 10.63 -23.52 43.98
N PRO A 218 11.55 -24.27 44.62
CA PRO A 218 11.22 -25.17 45.73
C PRO A 218 10.50 -24.43 46.87
N TYR A 219 9.55 -25.10 47.51
CA TYR A 219 8.76 -24.51 48.61
C TYR A 219 9.62 -24.02 49.78
N ALA A 220 10.74 -24.69 50.05
CA ALA A 220 11.67 -24.34 51.11
C ALA A 220 12.61 -23.17 50.78
N GLN A 221 12.62 -22.67 49.54
CA GLN A 221 13.51 -21.58 49.13
C GLN A 221 13.12 -20.27 49.83
N ALA A 222 14.11 -19.62 50.45
CA ALA A 222 13.91 -18.35 51.13
C ALA A 222 13.33 -17.27 50.19
N VAL A 223 12.52 -16.36 50.73
CA VAL A 223 11.92 -15.26 49.96
C VAL A 223 12.97 -14.29 49.43
N ALA A 224 14.04 -14.07 50.21
CA ALA A 224 15.14 -13.19 49.83
C ALA A 224 16.07 -13.79 48.77
N ASP A 225 15.99 -15.10 48.50
CA ASP A 225 16.77 -15.75 47.43
C ASP A 225 16.03 -15.55 46.09
N PRO A 226 16.57 -14.71 45.18
CA PRO A 226 15.91 -14.39 43.91
C PRO A 226 16.14 -15.46 42.84
N VAL A 227 17.04 -16.42 43.06
CA VAL A 227 17.46 -17.39 42.04
C VAL A 227 16.25 -18.24 41.61
N GLY A 228 15.96 -18.29 40.30
CA GLY A 228 14.84 -19.05 39.75
C GLY A 228 13.45 -18.37 39.85
N ARG A 229 13.36 -17.16 40.42
CA ARG A 229 12.12 -16.37 40.45
C ARG A 229 12.03 -15.44 39.24
N PRO A 230 10.82 -15.19 38.68
CA PRO A 230 10.63 -14.25 37.57
C PRO A 230 10.65 -12.80 38.06
N VAL A 231 11.78 -12.36 38.59
CA VAL A 231 11.97 -10.98 39.07
C VAL A 231 12.01 -10.05 37.87
N MET A 232 11.22 -8.99 37.91
CA MET A 232 11.21 -7.95 36.88
C MET A 232 12.61 -7.36 36.69
N HIS A 233 12.96 -7.03 35.45
CA HIS A 233 14.20 -6.31 35.13
C HIS A 233 14.35 -5.06 36.01
N GLN A 234 15.51 -4.87 36.63
CA GLN A 234 15.72 -3.81 37.64
C GLN A 234 15.45 -2.39 37.08
N SER A 235 15.83 -2.14 35.83
CA SER A 235 15.56 -0.87 35.14
C SER A 235 14.24 -0.88 34.36
N GLY A 236 13.38 -1.89 34.54
CA GLY A 236 12.12 -2.06 33.80
C GLY A 236 11.24 -0.81 33.84
N VAL A 237 11.04 -0.25 35.04
CA VAL A 237 10.26 0.99 35.23
C VAL A 237 10.95 2.20 34.58
N LYS A 238 12.27 2.25 34.59
CA LYS A 238 13.03 3.35 33.97
C LYS A 238 12.91 3.33 32.44
N HIS A 239 12.85 2.15 31.84
CA HIS A 239 12.63 2.00 30.40
C HIS A 239 11.25 2.50 29.98
N THR A 240 10.21 2.27 30.80
CA THR A 240 8.83 2.65 30.46
C THR A 240 8.48 4.10 30.82
N THR A 241 9.25 4.73 31.69
CA THR A 241 9.10 6.14 32.09
C THR A 241 10.00 7.10 31.29
N GLY A 242 11.00 6.58 30.59
CA GLY A 242 12.01 7.38 29.89
C GLY A 242 13.13 7.90 30.80
N GLU A 243 13.23 7.39 32.03
CA GLU A 243 14.29 7.77 32.99
C GLU A 243 15.60 7.00 32.80
N ALA A 244 15.58 5.90 32.02
CA ALA A 244 16.78 5.16 31.70
C ALA A 244 17.64 5.97 30.72
N ALA A 245 18.83 6.39 31.15
CA ALA A 245 19.76 7.14 30.32
C ALA A 245 20.58 6.21 29.40
N TYR A 246 20.44 6.40 28.09
CA TYR A 246 21.21 5.78 27.01
C TYR A 246 22.35 6.70 26.56
N CYS A 247 23.25 6.20 25.71
CA CYS A 247 24.46 6.94 25.31
C CYS A 247 24.17 8.33 24.73
N ASP A 248 23.10 8.48 23.94
CA ASP A 248 22.76 9.75 23.26
C ASP A 248 21.97 10.72 24.17
N ASP A 249 21.52 10.28 25.35
CA ASP A 249 20.82 11.14 26.31
C ASP A 249 21.79 12.05 27.08
N TYR A 250 23.11 11.78 27.00
CA TYR A 250 24.15 12.58 27.63
C TYR A 250 24.60 13.72 26.70
N CYS A 251 24.40 14.98 27.12
CA CYS A 251 24.81 16.16 26.35
C CYS A 251 25.77 17.09 27.13
N PRO A 252 27.08 16.76 27.20
CA PRO A 252 28.10 17.63 27.78
C PRO A 252 28.26 18.96 27.03
N LYS A 253 28.60 20.03 27.76
CA LYS A 253 28.93 21.32 27.14
C LYS A 253 30.23 21.21 26.32
N GLY A 254 30.23 21.78 25.12
CA GLY A 254 31.40 21.82 24.23
C GLY A 254 31.62 20.53 23.42
N LEU A 255 30.61 19.65 23.35
CA LEU A 255 30.69 18.44 22.53
C LEU A 255 30.80 18.80 21.04
N LEU A 256 31.68 18.10 20.31
CA LEU A 256 31.74 18.11 18.86
C LEU A 256 31.03 16.87 18.32
N PHE A 257 30.41 16.99 17.15
CA PHE A 257 29.76 15.89 16.44
C PHE A 257 30.65 15.43 15.29
N SER A 258 30.75 14.12 15.08
CA SER A 258 31.41 13.54 13.91
C SER A 258 30.43 12.70 13.12
N ILE A 259 30.53 12.77 11.78
CA ILE A 259 29.74 11.94 10.87
C ILE A 259 30.74 11.24 9.95
N PRO A 260 30.82 9.90 9.96
CA PRO A 260 31.71 9.19 9.06
C PRO A 260 31.20 9.31 7.62
N TRP A 261 32.10 9.70 6.70
CA TRP A 261 31.83 9.63 5.27
C TRP A 261 32.08 8.20 4.77
N LYS A 262 31.15 7.66 3.97
CA LYS A 262 31.26 6.34 3.37
C LYS A 262 31.27 6.47 1.85
N THR A 263 32.06 5.64 1.18
CA THR A 263 32.14 5.62 -0.29
C THR A 263 30.83 5.09 -0.88
N GLY A 264 30.33 5.73 -1.94
CA GLY A 264 29.16 5.25 -2.71
C GLY A 264 29.49 4.11 -3.68
N CYS A 265 30.75 3.72 -3.78
CA CYS A 265 31.23 2.69 -4.69
C CYS A 265 31.73 1.47 -3.90
N LEU A 266 31.44 0.27 -4.42
CA LEU A 266 31.94 -1.01 -3.90
C LEU A 266 33.46 -1.15 -4.10
N HIS A 267 34.01 -0.50 -5.13
CA HIS A 267 35.43 -0.40 -5.41
C HIS A 267 35.70 0.98 -5.99
N ALA A 268 36.67 1.70 -5.44
CA ALA A 268 37.08 3.02 -5.93
C ALA A 268 38.60 3.15 -5.82
N ASP A 269 39.20 3.91 -6.74
CA ASP A 269 40.59 4.31 -6.66
C ASP A 269 40.77 5.28 -5.46
N PRO A 270 41.67 4.98 -4.50
CA PRO A 270 41.87 5.79 -3.30
C PRO A 270 42.13 7.28 -3.56
N GLN A 271 42.64 7.66 -4.74
CA GLN A 271 43.01 9.05 -5.04
C GLN A 271 41.83 10.00 -5.30
N SER A 272 40.63 9.48 -5.54
CA SER A 272 39.44 10.29 -5.90
C SER A 272 38.67 10.87 -4.71
N SER A 273 39.03 10.49 -3.48
CA SER A 273 38.23 10.73 -2.27
C SER A 273 38.48 12.06 -1.53
N LEU A 274 39.39 12.91 -2.02
CA LEU A 274 39.82 14.15 -1.34
C LEU A 274 39.25 15.46 -1.89
N LYS A 275 38.31 15.43 -2.83
CA LYS A 275 37.77 16.65 -3.47
C LYS A 275 36.28 16.87 -3.24
N ILE A 276 35.80 16.83 -2.00
CA ILE A 276 34.47 17.38 -1.66
C ILE A 276 34.53 17.96 -0.24
N GLY A 277 34.34 19.29 -0.10
CA GLY A 277 33.83 19.87 1.15
C GLY A 277 34.57 21.09 1.75
N ALA A 278 34.58 22.22 1.06
CA ALA A 278 34.57 23.55 1.69
C ALA A 278 33.67 24.47 0.85
N HIS A 279 32.35 24.33 1.05
CA HIS A 279 31.34 25.31 0.65
C HIS A 279 30.29 25.37 1.75
#